data_AF-A0A9E2HH28-F1
#
_entry.id   AF-A0A9E2HH28-F1
#
_cell.length_a   1.000
_cell.length_b   1.000
_cell.length_c   1.000
_cell.angle_alpha   90.00
_cell.angle_beta   90.00
_cell.angle_gamma   90.00
#
_symmetry.space_group_name_H-M   'P 1'
#
loop_
_entity.id
_entity.type
_entity.pdbx_description
1 polymer ?
#
loop_
_entity_poly.entity_id
_entity_poly.type
_entity_poly.pdbx_seq_one_letter_code
_entity_poly.pdbx_strand_id
1 'polypeptide(L)' 'MPALDPIVSEFASTEEAEAYDAWFRAKVERSLADTRPPIPHDEAMAHVKAIIDRKRKKAG' A
#
# COMPACT_ATOMS: atom_id res chain seq x y z
N MET A 1 2.54 -14.99 -22.78
CA MET A 1 3.85 -14.61 -22.20
C MET A 1 4.14 -15.64 -21.12
N PRO A 2 5.32 -16.27 -21.07
CA PRO A 2 5.59 -17.28 -20.05
C PRO A 2 5.44 -16.64 -18.67
N ALA A 3 4.83 -17.37 -17.75
CA ALA A 3 4.68 -16.93 -16.38
C ALA A 3 6.07 -16.65 -15.78
N LEU A 4 6.18 -15.62 -14.93
CA LEU A 4 7.43 -15.34 -14.23
C LEU A 4 7.68 -16.44 -13.18
N ASP A 5 8.96 -16.73 -12.93
CA ASP A 5 9.34 -17.68 -11.87
C ASP A 5 8.91 -17.12 -10.51
N PRO A 6 8.13 -17.87 -9.70
CA PRO A 6 7.65 -17.40 -8.39
C PRO A 6 8.74 -17.06 -7.38
N ILE A 7 9.96 -17.59 -7.54
CA ILE A 7 11.13 -17.23 -6.71
C ILE A 7 11.66 -15.85 -7.11
N VAL A 8 11.54 -15.48 -8.38
CA VAL A 8 12.06 -14.22 -8.93
C VAL A 8 11.04 -13.09 -8.85
N SER A 9 9.75 -13.40 -8.98
CA SER A 9 8.66 -12.41 -9.04
C SER A 9 7.41 -12.90 -8.33
N GLU A 10 6.77 -12.00 -7.57
CA GLU A 10 5.46 -12.23 -6.96
C GLU A 10 4.30 -12.15 -7.98
N PHE A 11 4.54 -11.56 -9.17
CA PHE A 11 3.55 -11.44 -10.24
C PHE A 11 3.59 -12.63 -11.19
N ALA A 12 2.41 -13.06 -11.66
CA ALA A 12 2.29 -14.19 -12.57
C ALA A 12 2.77 -13.85 -13.99
N SER A 13 2.79 -12.57 -14.37
CA SER A 13 3.23 -12.12 -15.69
C SER A 13 3.98 -10.78 -15.65
N THR A 14 4.76 -10.52 -16.70
CA THR A 14 5.42 -9.22 -16.90
C THR A 14 4.42 -8.09 -17.01
N GLU A 15 3.29 -8.30 -17.69
CA GLU A 15 2.24 -7.28 -17.85
C GLU A 15 1.65 -6.86 -16.50
N GLU A 16 1.37 -7.82 -15.60
CA GLU A 16 0.91 -7.53 -14.24
C GLU A 16 1.97 -6.76 -13.43
N ALA A 17 3.24 -7.15 -13.55
CA ALA A 17 4.35 -6.48 -12.86
C ALA A 17 4.53 -5.03 -13.33
N GLU A 18 4.45 -4.79 -14.64
CA GLU A 18 4.55 -3.45 -15.23
C GLU A 18 3.35 -2.57 -14.86
N ALA A 19 2.14 -3.14 -14.86
CA ALA A 19 0.94 -2.44 -14.41
C ALA A 19 1.04 -2.05 -12.93
N TYR A 20 1.58 -2.93 -12.08
CA TYR A 20 1.83 -2.63 -10.67
C TYR A 20 2.89 -1.53 -10.50
N ASP A 21 4.03 -1.62 -11.21
CA ASP A 21 5.09 -0.61 -11.12
C ASP A 21 4.58 0.78 -11.53
N ALA A 22 3.84 0.87 -12.63
CA ALA A 22 3.25 2.13 -13.09
C ALA A 22 2.29 2.73 -12.05
N TRP A 23 1.40 1.92 -11.48
CA TRP A 23 0.50 2.36 -10.40
C TRP A 23 1.26 2.76 -9.13
N PHE A 24 2.27 1.98 -8.74
CA PHE A 24 3.04 2.20 -7.52
C PHE A 24 3.82 3.51 -7.60
N ARG A 25 4.49 3.77 -8.72
CA ARG A 25 5.19 5.05 -8.96
C ARG A 25 4.24 6.23 -8.92
N ALA A 26 3.10 6.16 -9.62
CA ALA A 26 2.10 7.23 -9.57
C ALA A 26 1.55 7.47 -8.16
N LYS A 27 1.39 6.41 -7.35
CA LYS A 27 1.00 6.52 -5.95
C LYS A 27 2.08 7.18 -5.10
N VAL A 28 3.35 6.83 -5.30
CA VAL A 28 4.50 7.43 -4.60
C VAL A 28 4.63 8.90 -4.96
N GLU A 29 4.56 9.27 -6.24
CA GLU A 29 4.60 10.65 -6.70
C GLU A 29 3.51 11.51 -6.05
N ARG A 30 2.26 11.01 -6.01
CA ARG A 30 1.17 11.69 -5.31
C ARG A 30 1.45 11.85 -3.82
N SER A 31 2.04 10.85 -3.17
CA SER A 31 2.41 10.93 -1.75
C SER A 31 3.55 11.90 -1.48
N LEU A 32 4.53 12.01 -2.38
CA LEU A 32 5.63 12.97 -2.28
C LEU A 32 5.17 14.42 -2.55
N ALA A 33 4.17 14.61 -3.41
CA ALA A 33 3.57 15.91 -3.68
C ALA A 33 2.66 16.41 -2.54
N ASP A 34 2.36 15.57 -1.54
CA ASP A 34 1.55 15.96 -0.39
C ASP A 34 2.34 16.90 0.53
N THR A 35 1.83 18.12 0.72
CA THR A 35 2.49 19.15 1.51
C THR A 35 2.23 19.03 3.01
N ARG A 36 1.40 18.07 3.45
CA ARG A 36 1.12 17.87 4.87
C ARG A 36 2.39 17.36 5.58
N PRO A 37 2.70 17.85 6.78
CA PRO A 37 3.84 17.35 7.52
C PRO A 37 3.67 15.86 7.85
N PRO A 38 4.77 15.09 7.91
CA PRO A 38 4.72 13.72 8.40
C PRO A 38 4.29 13.72 9.87
N ILE A 39 3.58 12.68 10.28
CA ILE A 39 3.20 12.47 11.69
C ILE A 39 4.21 11.55 12.39
N PRO A 40 4.43 11.71 13.71
CA PRO A 40 5.23 10.77 14.50
C PRO A 40 4.65 9.35 14.47
N HIS A 41 5.51 8.35 14.70
CA HIS A 41 5.12 6.94 14.70
C HIS A 41 3.94 6.66 15.65
N ASP A 42 3.98 7.20 16.87
CA ASP A 42 2.94 6.97 17.87
C ASP A 42 1.57 7.49 17.43
N GLU A 43 1.55 8.64 16.76
CA GLU A 43 0.33 9.21 16.19
C GLU A 43 -0.22 8.34 15.06
N ALA A 44 0.64 7.85 14.16
CA ALA A 44 0.25 6.91 13.10
C ALA A 44 -0.38 5.63 13.68
N MET A 45 0.22 5.07 14.73
CA MET A 45 -0.31 3.87 15.40
C MET A 45 -1.62 4.15 16.13
N ALA A 46 -1.80 5.34 16.70
CA ALA A 46 -3.08 5.75 17.30
C ALA A 46 -4.21 5.80 16.25
N HIS A 47 -3.95 6.33 15.05
CA HIS A 47 -4.92 6.31 13.95
C HIS A 47 -5.31 4.89 13.53
N VAL A 48 -4.33 4.00 13.38
CA VAL A 48 -4.58 2.58 13.02
C VAL A 48 -5.43 1.90 14.09
N LYS A 49 -5.09 2.06 15.37
CA LYS A 49 -5.84 1.48 16.49
C LYS A 49 -7.29 1.96 16.52
N ALA A 50 -7.51 3.26 16.31
CA ALA A 50 -8.86 3.83 16.26
C ALA A 50 -9.73 3.22 15.14
N ILE A 51 -9.15 2.93 13.97
CA ILE A 51 -9.86 2.26 12.87
C ILE A 51 -10.21 0.83 13.25
N ILE A 52 -9.27 0.08 13.82
CA ILE A 52 -9.48 -1.31 14.24
C ILE A 52 -10.59 -1.39 15.30
N ASP A 53 -10.53 -0.55 16.33
CA ASP A 53 -11.51 -0.54 17.42
C ASP A 53 -12.90 -0.16 16.91
N ARG A 54 -13.00 0.78 15.97
CA ARG A 54 -14.26 1.12 15.30
C ARG A 54 -14.84 -0.07 14.53
N LYS A 55 -14.00 -0.84 13.83
CA LYS A 55 -14.46 -2.04 13.10
C LYS A 55 -14.92 -3.15 14.06
N ARG A 56 -14.19 -3.38 15.16
CA ARG A 56 -14.58 -4.36 16.19
C ARG A 56 -15.91 -4.03 16.85
N LYS A 57 -16.12 -2.77 17.23
CA LYS A 57 -17.38 -2.30 17.83
C LYS A 57 -18.59 -2.41 16.90
N LYS A 58 -18.39 -2.47 15.58
CA LYS A 58 -19.46 -2.68 14.60
C LYS A 58 -19.79 -4.15 14.36
N ALA A 59 -18.88 -5.04 14.73
CA ALA A 59 -18.99 -6.48 14.47
C ALA A 59 -19.57 -7.27 15.65
N GLY A 60 -19.70 -6.64 16.82
CA GLY A 60 -20.44 -7.16 17.98
C GLY A 60 -21.72 -6.37 18.18
#